data_AF-A0A967YBT6-F1
#
_entry.id   AF-A0A967YBT6-F1
#
_cell.length_a   1.000
_cell.length_b   1.000
_cell.length_c   1.000
_cell.angle_alpha   90.00
_cell.angle_beta   90.00
_cell.angle_gamma   90.00
#
_symmetry.space_group_name_H-M   'P 1'
#
loop_
_entity.id
_entity.type
_entity.pdbx_description
1 polymer ?
#
loop_
_entity_poly.entity_id
_entity_poly.type
_entity_poly.pdbx_seq_one_letter_code
_entity_poly.pdbx_strand_id
1 'polypeptide(L)' 'MPTRWEEAIPFLNQATPQKIDIGKATFQSMDGKTVTRYFINICDFGIGGAVVERVNRTTKLFGGKVSFL' A
#
# COMPACT_ATOMS: atom_id res chain seq x y z
N MET A 1 -15.58 -9.71 -2.29
CA MET A 1 -14.59 -10.55 -1.58
C MET A 1 -15.16 -10.90 -0.22
N PRO A 2 -15.33 -12.18 0.11
CA PRO A 2 -15.70 -12.60 1.46
C PRO A 2 -14.72 -12.06 2.50
N THR A 3 -15.23 -11.68 3.67
CA THR A 3 -14.40 -11.15 4.78
C THR A 3 -13.82 -12.25 5.67
N ARG A 4 -14.44 -13.43 5.65
CA ARG A 4 -13.99 -14.64 6.33
C ARG A 4 -13.14 -15.50 5.39
N TRP A 5 -12.03 -16.01 5.89
CA TRP A 5 -11.09 -16.77 5.07
C TRP A 5 -11.69 -18.12 4.61
N GLU A 6 -12.56 -18.72 5.43
CA GLU A 6 -13.27 -19.97 5.12
C GLU A 6 -14.13 -19.85 3.85
N GLU A 7 -14.66 -18.65 3.60
CA GLU A 7 -15.46 -18.32 2.42
C GLU A 7 -14.60 -17.76 1.28
N ALA A 8 -13.47 -17.11 1.61
CA ALA A 8 -12.57 -16.51 0.62
C ALA A 8 -11.85 -17.56 -0.25
N ILE A 9 -11.45 -18.70 0.33
CA ILE A 9 -10.78 -19.78 -0.39
C ILE A 9 -11.66 -20.36 -1.51
N PRO A 10 -12.89 -20.86 -1.25
CA PRO A 10 -13.75 -21.38 -2.31
C PRO A 10 -14.15 -20.31 -3.32
N PHE A 11 -14.34 -19.06 -2.87
CA PHE A 11 -14.59 -17.92 -3.75
C PHE A 11 -13.44 -17.67 -4.74
N LEU A 12 -12.18 -17.67 -4.27
CA LEU A 12 -11.00 -17.48 -5.12
C LEU A 12 -10.82 -18.61 -6.13
N ASN A 13 -11.09 -19.86 -5.74
CA ASN A 13 -10.97 -21.02 -6.63
C ASN A 13 -11.97 -20.97 -7.81
N GLN A 14 -13.09 -20.28 -7.63
CA GLN A 14 -14.14 -20.13 -8.66
C GLN A 14 -14.04 -18.78 -9.39
N ALA A 15 -13.15 -17.89 -8.97
CA ALA A 15 -13.05 -16.55 -9.54
C ALA A 15 -12.41 -16.58 -10.92
N THR A 16 -13.02 -15.89 -11.87
CA THR A 16 -12.42 -15.65 -13.19
C THR A 16 -11.38 -14.53 -13.07
N PRO A 17 -10.12 -14.73 -13.51
CA PRO A 17 -9.12 -13.67 -13.52
C PRO A 17 -9.58 -12.48 -14.37
N GLN A 18 -9.37 -11.27 -13.83
CA GLN A 18 -9.68 -10.03 -14.53
C GLN A 18 -8.41 -9.18 -14.67
N LYS A 19 -8.28 -8.51 -15.82
CA LYS A 19 -7.26 -7.48 -15.97
C LYS A 19 -7.68 -6.28 -15.14
N ILE A 20 -6.71 -5.69 -14.46
CA ILE A 20 -6.87 -4.44 -13.73
C ILE A 20 -5.80 -3.47 -14.19
N ASP A 21 -6.08 -2.19 -14.06
CA ASP A 21 -5.07 -1.16 -14.27
C ASP A 21 -4.04 -1.17 -13.15
N ILE A 22 -2.82 -0.76 -13.48
CA ILE A 22 -1.73 -0.61 -12.52
C ILE A 22 -1.13 0.78 -12.64
N GLY A 23 -0.96 1.45 -11.50
CA GLY A 23 -0.22 2.69 -11.43
C GLY A 23 1.28 2.44 -11.49
N LYS A 24 2.01 3.29 -12.22
CA LYS A 24 3.48 3.32 -12.24
C LYS A 24 3.94 4.71 -11.81
N ALA A 25 4.73 4.77 -10.73
CA ALA A 25 5.34 5.99 -10.24
C ALA A 25 6.85 5.94 -10.47
N THR A 26 7.39 6.98 -11.10
CA THR A 26 8.83 7.21 -11.22
C THR A 26 9.19 8.48 -10.46
N PHE A 27 10.12 8.41 -9.53
CA PHE A 27 10.48 9.52 -8.65
C PHE A 27 11.96 9.43 -8.23
N GLN A 28 12.49 10.53 -7.68
CA GLN A 28 13.79 10.53 -7.04
C GLN A 28 13.66 10.05 -5.60
N SER A 29 14.39 9.00 -5.22
CA SER A 29 14.48 8.57 -3.83
C SER A 29 15.30 9.53 -2.99
N MET A 30 15.25 9.37 -1.67
CA MET A 30 15.98 10.22 -0.71
C MET A 30 17.51 10.12 -0.86
N ASP A 31 18.04 9.05 -1.47
CA ASP A 31 19.45 8.90 -1.83
C ASP A 31 19.76 9.43 -3.24
N GLY A 32 18.84 10.15 -3.87
CA GLY A 32 19.01 10.82 -5.16
C GLY A 32 18.97 9.89 -6.38
N LYS A 33 18.46 8.66 -6.23
CA LYS A 33 18.33 7.71 -7.35
C LYS A 33 16.95 7.78 -7.99
N THR A 34 16.90 7.62 -9.30
CA THR A 34 15.64 7.41 -10.02
C THR A 34 15.10 6.02 -9.69
N VAL A 35 13.92 5.95 -9.07
CA VAL A 35 13.26 4.70 -8.70
C VAL A 35 11.90 4.63 -9.40
N THR A 36 11.53 3.42 -9.83
CA THR A 36 10.18 3.10 -10.34
C THR A 36 9.48 2.16 -9.37
N ARG A 37 8.22 2.43 -9.02
CA ARG A 37 7.35 1.55 -8.23
C ARG A 37 5.98 1.42 -8.86
N TYR A 38 5.38 0.24 -8.72
CA TYR A 38 4.02 -0.04 -9.16
C TYR A 38 3.06 -0.10 -7.97
N PHE A 39 1.81 0.33 -8.16
CA PHE A 39 0.78 0.29 -7.13
C PHE A 39 -0.58 -0.02 -7.74
N ILE A 40 -1.44 -0.67 -6.96
CA ILE A 40 -2.80 -1.02 -7.38
C ILE A 40 -3.82 -0.03 -6.79
N ASN A 41 -3.65 0.37 -5.53
CA ASN A 41 -4.64 1.18 -4.82
C ASN A 41 -4.31 2.67 -4.84
N ILE A 42 -3.23 3.08 -4.15
CA ILE A 42 -2.93 4.50 -3.93
C ILE A 42 -1.42 4.72 -3.99
N CYS A 43 -1.04 5.81 -4.65
CA CYS A 43 0.26 6.46 -4.52
C CYS A 43 0.00 7.88 -4.00
N ASP A 44 0.63 8.24 -2.88
CA ASP A 44 0.46 9.52 -2.21
C ASP A 44 1.82 10.22 -2.04
N PHE A 45 1.84 11.55 -2.12
CA PHE A 45 3.02 12.40 -2.03
C PHE A 45 2.67 13.78 -1.44
N GLY A 46 3.69 14.49 -0.95
CA GLY A 46 3.51 15.77 -0.26
C GLY A 46 3.27 15.59 1.23
N ILE A 47 2.33 16.34 1.81
CA ILE A 47 2.11 16.39 3.27
C ILE A 47 1.72 15.01 3.83
N GLY A 48 0.85 14.27 3.14
CA GLY A 48 0.47 12.91 3.53
C GLY A 48 1.68 11.97 3.60
N GLY A 49 2.54 12.02 2.57
CA GLY A 49 3.79 11.27 2.53
C GLY A 49 4.77 11.64 3.66
N ALA A 50 4.89 12.93 3.99
CA ALA A 50 5.77 13.40 5.07
C ALA A 50 5.28 12.94 6.46
N VAL A 51 3.96 12.96 6.70
CA VAL A 51 3.36 12.43 7.93
C VAL A 51 3.62 10.94 8.04
N VAL A 52 3.39 10.16 6.97
CA VAL A 52 3.66 8.72 6.94
C VAL A 52 5.13 8.41 7.20
N GLU A 53 6.07 9.17 6.63
CA GLU A 53 7.50 8.99 6.90
C GLU A 53 7.81 9.23 8.38
N ARG A 54 7.32 10.35 8.93
CA ARG A 54 7.55 10.74 10.32
C ARG A 54 7.03 9.66 11.28
N VAL A 55 5.79 9.23 11.10
CA VAL A 55 5.13 8.20 11.90
C VAL A 55 5.85 6.85 11.81
N ASN A 56 6.27 6.43 10.61
CA ASN A 56 7.01 5.18 10.44
C ASN A 56 8.38 5.19 11.12
N ARG A 57 9.03 6.35 11.23
CA ARG A 57 10.29 6.52 11.96
C ARG A 57 10.13 6.51 13.48
N THR A 58 8.97 6.90 14.02
CA THR A 58 8.75 7.05 15.48
C THR A 58 7.96 5.92 16.13
N THR A 59 6.99 5.30 15.44
CA THR A 59 5.86 4.66 16.14
C THR A 59 5.66 3.17 15.83
N LYS A 60 6.54 2.53 15.04
CA LYS A 60 6.42 1.07 14.78
C LYS A 60 6.63 0.18 16.01
N LEU A 61 7.03 0.73 17.17
CA LEU A 61 7.08 0.02 18.45
C LEU A 61 5.74 -0.06 19.20
N PHE A 62 4.72 0.75 18.88
CA PHE A 62 3.49 0.88 19.70
C PHE A 62 2.17 0.57 18.97
N GLY A 63 2.21 -0.19 17.88
CA GLY A 63 1.01 -0.75 17.24
C GLY A 63 0.37 0.20 16.20
N GLY A 64 0.22 -0.29 14.97
CA GLY A 64 -0.13 0.50 13.79
C GLY A 64 -1.50 1.20 13.78
N LYS A 65 -2.33 1.06 14.83
CA LYS A 65 -3.63 1.73 14.93
C LYS A 65 -3.56 3.15 15.50
N VAL A 66 -2.58 3.47 16.35
CA VAL A 66 -2.44 4.84 16.93
C VAL A 66 -1.67 5.77 16.00
N SER A 67 -0.90 5.21 15.08
CA SER A 67 -0.05 5.92 14.11
C SER A 67 -0.81 6.77 13.06
N PHE A 68 -2.12 6.57 12.89
CA PHE A 68 -2.93 7.19 11.83
C PHE A 68 -4.29 7.72 12.31
N LEU A 69 -4.43 8.00 13.61
CA LEU A 69 -5.60 8.68 14.20
C LEU A 69 -5.38 10.20 14.27
#